data_AF-A0A0S7X7L8-F1
#
_entry.id   AF-A0A0S7X7L8-F1
#
_cell.length_a   1.000
_cell.length_b   1.000
_cell.length_c   1.000
_cell.angle_alpha   90.00
_cell.angle_beta   90.00
_cell.angle_gamma   90.00
#
_symmetry.space_group_name_H-M   'P 1'
#
loop_
_entity.id
_entity.type
_entity.pdbx_description
1 polymer ?
#
loop_
_entity_poly.entity_id
_entity_poly.type
_entity_poly.pdbx_seq_one_letter_code
_entity_poly.pdbx_strand_id
1 'polypeptide(L)'
;MKKKVSIVRCENYHSEKVYQKVKEGVDLLGGIESFVNKGEQVLLKPNFLVGRSPAKCVNTHPAIIRAVGKLVLEAGANPMIGDSTQLGSALKVAEKCGVAEVARELGINTVEFEPIGVKHPDGKFFKHFVLGKAVLEADKIINLPKFK
;
A
#
# COMPACT_ATOMS: atom_id res chain seq x y z
N MET A 1 -18.35 3.53 17.51
CA MET A 1 -18.70 3.78 16.10
C MET A 1 -18.61 2.45 15.34
N LYS A 2 -19.66 2.02 14.61
CA LYS A 2 -19.59 0.79 13.80
C LYS A 2 -18.58 1.00 12.65
N LYS A 3 -17.70 0.02 12.43
CA LYS A 3 -16.78 0.04 11.30
C LYS A 3 -17.58 -0.24 10.01
N LYS A 4 -17.39 0.57 8.97
CA LYS A 4 -17.97 0.32 7.64
C LYS A 4 -17.04 -0.61 6.87
N VAL A 5 -17.62 -1.59 6.17
CA VAL A 5 -16.90 -2.57 5.35
C VAL A 5 -17.56 -2.63 3.98
N SER A 6 -16.76 -2.64 2.93
CA SER A 6 -17.18 -2.82 1.55
C SER A 6 -16.51 -4.07 0.98
N ILE A 7 -17.28 -4.91 0.28
CA ILE A 7 -16.82 -6.15 -0.32
C ILE A 7 -17.30 -6.18 -1.76
N VAL A 8 -16.37 -6.24 -2.70
CA VAL A 8 -16.65 -6.24 -4.14
C VAL A 8 -15.95 -7.43 -4.79
N ARG A 9 -16.70 -8.21 -5.57
CA ARG A 9 -16.17 -9.37 -6.29
C ARG A 9 -15.39 -8.90 -7.54
N CYS A 10 -14.15 -9.38 -7.67
CA CYS A 10 -13.30 -9.22 -8.86
C CYS A 10 -12.82 -10.59 -9.33
N GLU A 11 -13.12 -10.96 -10.57
CA GLU A 11 -12.97 -12.35 -11.04
C GLU A 11 -11.56 -12.67 -11.53
N ASN A 12 -10.77 -11.65 -11.85
CA ASN A 12 -9.41 -11.79 -12.34
C ASN A 12 -8.59 -10.53 -12.02
N TYR A 13 -7.32 -10.55 -12.39
CA TYR A 13 -6.39 -9.45 -12.17
C TYR A 13 -6.14 -8.58 -13.42
N HIS A 14 -7.07 -8.55 -14.39
CA HIS A 14 -6.96 -7.61 -15.51
C HIS A 14 -7.02 -6.17 -14.98
N SER A 15 -6.01 -5.37 -15.30
CA SER A 15 -5.78 -4.05 -14.68
C SER A 15 -7.02 -3.14 -14.69
N GLU A 16 -7.72 -3.07 -15.81
CA GLU A 16 -8.93 -2.24 -15.94
C GLU A 16 -10.07 -2.74 -15.04
N LYS A 17 -10.30 -4.06 -15.02
CA LYS A 17 -11.33 -4.67 -14.17
C LYS A 17 -11.03 -4.48 -12.70
N VAL A 18 -9.77 -4.65 -12.31
CA VAL A 18 -9.31 -4.43 -10.93
C VAL A 18 -9.50 -2.98 -10.53
N TYR A 19 -9.11 -2.01 -11.38
CA TYR A 19 -9.32 -0.59 -11.10
C TYR A 19 -10.80 -0.28 -10.87
N GLN A 20 -11.69 -0.73 -11.76
CA GLN A 20 -13.14 -0.53 -11.61
C GLN A 20 -13.67 -1.12 -10.30
N LYS A 21 -13.26 -2.34 -9.93
CA LYS A 21 -13.73 -2.99 -8.70
C LYS A 21 -13.16 -2.39 -7.42
N VAL A 22 -11.90 -1.95 -7.45
CA VAL A 22 -11.30 -1.21 -6.32
C VAL A 22 -12.00 0.14 -6.16
N LYS A 23 -12.22 0.87 -7.26
CA LYS A 23 -12.95 2.15 -7.25
C LYS A 23 -14.37 1.97 -6.70
N GLU A 24 -15.13 1.00 -7.20
CA GLU A 24 -16.46 0.66 -6.69
C GLU A 24 -16.43 0.39 -5.18
N GLY A 25 -15.47 -0.39 -4.70
CA GLY A 25 -15.32 -0.71 -3.29
C GLY A 25 -15.05 0.52 -2.42
N VAL A 26 -14.21 1.44 -2.89
CA VAL A 26 -13.87 2.70 -2.21
C VAL A 26 -15.02 3.70 -2.27
N ASP A 27 -15.72 3.80 -3.40
CA ASP A 27 -16.89 4.68 -3.57
C ASP A 27 -18.02 4.31 -2.61
N LEU A 28 -18.26 3.00 -2.39
CA LEU A 28 -19.22 2.51 -1.40
C LEU A 28 -18.88 2.93 0.05
N LEU A 29 -17.63 3.31 0.32
CA LEU A 29 -17.18 3.82 1.60
C LEU A 29 -17.16 5.36 1.69
N GLY A 30 -17.52 6.06 0.61
CA GLY A 30 -17.53 7.52 0.53
C GLY A 30 -16.50 8.11 -0.45
N GLY A 31 -15.83 7.28 -1.25
CA GLY A 31 -14.83 7.74 -2.22
C GLY A 31 -13.45 7.95 -1.59
N ILE A 32 -12.42 8.04 -2.44
CA ILE A 32 -11.02 8.14 -1.98
C ILE A 32 -10.75 9.43 -1.19
N GLU A 33 -11.45 10.51 -1.54
CA GLU A 33 -11.36 11.82 -0.86
C GLU A 33 -11.87 11.77 0.59
N SER A 34 -12.63 10.75 0.98
CA SER A 34 -12.99 10.52 2.39
C SER A 34 -11.82 10.02 3.24
N PHE A 35 -10.72 9.59 2.62
CA PHE A 35 -9.57 8.99 3.29
C PHE A 35 -8.26 9.75 3.09
N VAL A 36 -8.16 10.50 1.99
CA VAL A 36 -6.94 11.19 1.56
C VAL A 36 -7.30 12.60 1.09
N ASN A 37 -6.52 13.58 1.51
CA ASN A 37 -6.63 14.97 1.07
C ASN A 37 -5.57 15.33 0.03
N LYS A 38 -5.86 16.32 -0.81
CA LYS A 38 -4.92 16.87 -1.79
C LYS A 38 -3.60 17.29 -1.12
N GLY A 39 -2.48 16.89 -1.71
CA GLY A 39 -1.13 17.22 -1.24
C GLY A 39 -0.56 16.27 -0.18
N GLU A 40 -1.37 15.42 0.46
CA GLU A 40 -0.88 14.47 1.48
C GLU A 40 0.09 13.45 0.88
N GLN A 41 1.10 13.07 1.67
CA GLN A 41 2.00 11.96 1.39
C GLN A 41 1.34 10.65 1.84
N VAL A 42 1.08 9.74 0.90
CA VAL A 42 0.34 8.50 1.16
C VAL A 42 1.23 7.29 0.94
N LEU A 43 1.55 6.59 2.02
CA LEU A 43 2.27 5.32 1.96
C LEU A 43 1.31 4.18 1.59
N LEU A 44 1.47 3.65 0.38
CA LEU A 44 0.88 2.38 -0.04
C LEU A 44 1.73 1.26 0.55
N LYS A 45 1.19 0.56 1.56
CA LYS A 45 1.87 -0.53 2.25
C LYS A 45 1.36 -1.89 1.75
N PRO A 46 1.96 -2.49 0.69
CA PRO A 46 1.57 -3.81 0.20
C PRO A 46 1.89 -4.91 1.23
N ASN A 47 1.80 -6.16 0.77
CA ASN A 47 2.31 -7.34 1.44
C ASN A 47 3.51 -7.87 0.66
N PHE A 48 4.72 -7.43 1.01
CA PHE A 48 6.00 -7.89 0.49
C PHE A 48 6.57 -8.97 1.42
N LEU A 49 6.48 -10.23 1.02
CA LEU A 49 7.04 -11.35 1.79
C LEU A 49 8.38 -11.79 1.18
N VAL A 50 8.28 -12.47 0.04
CA VAL A 50 9.40 -12.99 -0.74
C VAL A 50 9.11 -12.60 -2.18
N GLY A 51 10.03 -11.92 -2.85
CA GLY A 51 9.90 -11.46 -4.25
C GLY A 51 9.65 -12.62 -5.21
N ARG A 52 8.39 -13.01 -5.34
CA ARG A 52 7.87 -14.08 -6.19
C ARG A 52 6.95 -13.43 -7.22
N SER A 53 6.88 -14.05 -8.39
CA SER A 53 6.01 -13.58 -9.46
C SER A 53 4.54 -13.52 -9.01
N PRO A 54 3.72 -12.64 -9.61
CA PRO A 54 2.30 -12.50 -9.26
C PRO A 54 1.51 -13.81 -9.30
N ALA A 55 1.84 -14.70 -10.23
CA ALA A 55 1.21 -16.02 -10.39
C ALA A 55 1.34 -16.93 -9.14
N LYS A 56 2.32 -16.68 -8.26
CA LYS A 56 2.50 -17.43 -7.01
C LYS A 56 1.65 -16.92 -5.87
N CYS A 57 0.90 -15.82 -6.05
CA CYS A 57 -0.03 -15.28 -5.05
C CYS A 57 0.61 -15.05 -3.65
N VAL A 58 1.91 -14.75 -3.60
CA VAL A 58 2.64 -14.52 -2.35
C VAL A 58 2.56 -13.08 -1.89
N ASN A 59 2.71 -12.13 -2.82
CA ASN A 59 2.70 -10.69 -2.58
C ASN A 59 1.37 -10.07 -3.02
N THR A 60 1.09 -8.85 -2.59
CA THR A 60 -0.02 -8.05 -3.14
C THR A 60 0.15 -7.92 -4.65
N HIS A 61 -0.92 -8.18 -5.39
CA HIS A 61 -0.86 -8.21 -6.85
C HIS A 61 -0.61 -6.79 -7.40
N PRO A 62 0.28 -6.60 -8.39
CA PRO A 62 0.58 -5.28 -8.98
C PRO A 62 -0.65 -4.50 -9.42
N ALA A 63 -1.65 -5.16 -10.01
CA ALA A 63 -2.91 -4.54 -10.41
C ALA A 63 -3.68 -3.84 -9.26
N ILE A 64 -3.60 -4.37 -8.02
CA ILE A 64 -4.25 -3.75 -6.85
C ILE A 64 -3.49 -2.48 -6.44
N ILE A 65 -2.16 -2.56 -6.39
CA ILE A 65 -1.30 -1.43 -6.05
C ILE A 65 -1.47 -0.31 -7.09
N ARG A 66 -1.53 -0.69 -8.37
CA ARG A 66 -1.81 0.22 -9.48
C ARG A 66 -3.14 0.94 -9.33
N ALA A 67 -4.20 0.18 -9.04
CA ALA A 67 -5.55 0.74 -8.90
C ALA A 67 -5.63 1.74 -7.75
N VAL A 68 -5.07 1.40 -6.58
CA VAL A 68 -5.08 2.28 -5.41
C VAL A 68 -4.19 3.49 -5.62
N GLY A 69 -2.98 3.31 -6.16
CA GLY A 69 -2.07 4.42 -6.47
C GLY A 69 -2.69 5.41 -7.46
N LYS A 70 -3.40 4.91 -8.49
CA LYS A 70 -4.16 5.76 -9.42
C LYS A 70 -5.25 6.56 -8.71
N LEU A 71 -6.05 5.95 -7.84
CA LEU A 71 -7.08 6.67 -7.07
C LEU A 71 -6.49 7.77 -6.17
N VAL A 72 -5.35 7.50 -5.53
CA VAL A 72 -4.66 8.49 -4.69
C VAL A 72 -4.14 9.67 -5.53
N LEU A 73 -3.57 9.40 -6.71
CA LEU A 73 -3.17 10.45 -7.65
C LEU A 73 -4.37 11.27 -8.16
N GLU A 74 -5.49 10.61 -8.47
CA GLU A 74 -6.74 11.27 -8.88
C GLU A 74 -7.30 12.21 -7.79
N ALA A 75 -7.08 11.89 -6.51
CA ALA A 75 -7.41 12.76 -5.37
C ALA A 75 -6.43 13.95 -5.19
N GLY A 76 -5.38 14.02 -6.01
CA GLY A 76 -4.35 15.06 -5.94
C GLY A 76 -3.36 14.87 -4.79
N ALA A 77 -3.24 13.67 -4.26
CA ALA A 77 -2.26 13.30 -3.24
C ALA A 77 -1.03 12.61 -3.85
N ASN A 78 -0.02 12.34 -3.02
CA ASN A 78 1.29 11.87 -3.45
C ASN A 78 1.54 10.44 -2.92
N PRO A 79 1.28 9.39 -3.72
CA PRO A 79 1.52 8.03 -3.28
C PRO A 79 3.01 7.67 -3.31
N MET A 80 3.44 6.83 -2.38
CA MET A 80 4.71 6.12 -2.40
C MET A 80 4.49 4.66 -2.00
N ILE A 81 5.30 3.73 -2.51
CA ILE A 81 5.18 2.31 -2.19
C ILE A 81 6.27 1.94 -1.19
N GLY A 82 5.93 1.32 -0.08
CA GLY A 82 6.94 0.85 0.87
C GLY A 82 6.39 -0.22 1.78
N ASP A 83 7.20 -1.25 2.05
CA ASP A 83 6.85 -2.32 2.98
C ASP A 83 8.10 -2.96 3.57
N SER A 84 7.96 -3.53 4.76
CA SER A 84 8.95 -4.43 5.32
C SER A 84 8.97 -5.74 4.54
N THR A 85 10.14 -6.31 4.30
CA THR A 85 10.26 -7.60 3.61
C THR A 85 10.87 -8.66 4.52
N GLN A 86 10.50 -9.93 4.31
CA GLN A 86 11.12 -11.03 5.07
C GLN A 86 12.55 -11.32 4.57
N LEU A 87 12.80 -11.12 3.28
CA LEU A 87 14.09 -11.36 2.65
C LEU A 87 14.39 -10.31 1.58
N GLY A 88 15.50 -9.61 1.76
CA GLY A 88 16.00 -8.61 0.82
C GLY A 88 15.47 -7.21 1.12
N SER A 89 15.38 -6.40 0.08
CA SER A 89 14.97 -5.00 0.16
C SER A 89 13.62 -4.82 -0.54
N ALA A 90 12.86 -3.79 -0.17
CA ALA A 90 11.56 -3.48 -0.78
C ALA A 90 11.69 -3.30 -2.30
N LEU A 91 12.77 -2.64 -2.76
CA LEU A 91 13.08 -2.46 -4.17
C LEU A 91 13.25 -3.79 -4.91
N LYS A 92 14.09 -4.70 -4.39
CA LYS A 92 14.32 -6.02 -5.00
C LYS A 92 13.07 -6.88 -5.02
N VAL A 93 12.22 -6.79 -3.98
CA VAL A 93 10.94 -7.49 -3.96
C VAL A 93 10.00 -6.90 -5.01
N ALA A 94 9.92 -5.58 -5.09
CA ALA A 94 9.09 -4.85 -6.06
C ALA A 94 9.47 -5.20 -7.50
N GLU A 95 10.75 -5.32 -7.82
CA GLU A 95 11.22 -5.78 -9.14
C GLU A 95 10.70 -7.19 -9.45
N LYS A 96 10.93 -8.14 -8.55
CA LYS A 96 10.58 -9.56 -8.77
C LYS A 96 9.08 -9.82 -8.83
N CYS A 97 8.28 -9.00 -8.15
CA CYS A 97 6.82 -9.15 -8.14
C CYS A 97 6.11 -8.23 -9.15
N GLY A 98 6.84 -7.45 -9.95
CA GLY A 98 6.27 -6.59 -10.99
C GLY A 98 5.69 -5.26 -10.47
N VAL A 99 5.97 -4.89 -9.23
CA VAL A 99 5.53 -3.62 -8.63
C VAL A 99 6.44 -2.46 -9.02
N ALA A 100 7.72 -2.71 -9.33
CA ALA A 100 8.61 -1.67 -9.85
C ALA A 100 8.07 -1.04 -11.15
N GLU A 101 7.45 -1.84 -12.01
CA GLU A 101 6.80 -1.36 -13.22
C GLU A 101 5.59 -0.46 -12.91
N VAL A 102 4.78 -0.82 -11.91
CA VAL A 102 3.66 0.02 -11.44
C VAL A 102 4.17 1.37 -10.94
N ALA A 103 5.24 1.37 -10.14
CA ALA A 103 5.84 2.61 -9.62
C ALA A 103 6.27 3.54 -10.77
N ARG A 104 6.95 2.99 -11.77
CA ARG A 104 7.39 3.72 -12.98
C ARG A 104 6.21 4.27 -13.79
N GLU A 105 5.18 3.46 -14.04
CA GLU A 105 4.01 3.89 -14.82
C GLU A 105 3.22 5.01 -14.13
N LEU A 106 3.15 4.99 -12.80
CA LEU A 106 2.46 6.01 -12.01
C LEU A 106 3.34 7.23 -11.70
N GLY A 107 4.64 7.17 -12.02
CA GLY A 107 5.59 8.23 -11.67
C GLY A 107 5.81 8.39 -10.16
N ILE A 108 5.73 7.29 -9.39
CA ILE A 108 5.86 7.30 -7.93
C ILE A 108 7.09 6.52 -7.44
N ASN A 109 7.53 6.82 -6.22
CA ASN A 109 8.72 6.20 -5.63
C ASN A 109 8.38 4.90 -4.89
N THR A 110 9.32 3.95 -4.93
CA THR A 110 9.38 2.85 -3.96
C THR A 110 10.42 3.20 -2.91
N VAL A 111 10.06 3.14 -1.63
CA VAL A 111 10.90 3.53 -0.50
C VAL A 111 11.32 2.32 0.34
N GLU A 112 12.56 2.32 0.78
CA GLU A 112 13.07 1.37 1.77
C GLU A 112 12.74 1.88 3.18
N PHE A 113 12.43 0.96 4.10
CA PHE A 113 12.17 1.32 5.49
C PHE A 113 13.48 1.42 6.26
N GLU A 114 14.04 2.62 6.31
CA GLU A 114 15.13 2.95 7.23
C GLU A 114 14.63 2.80 8.68
N PRO A 115 15.26 1.96 9.51
CA PRO A 115 14.79 1.69 10.87
C PRO A 115 15.09 2.87 11.80
N ILE A 116 14.07 3.37 12.48
CA ILE A 116 14.20 4.41 13.49
C ILE A 116 13.58 3.98 14.82
N GLY A 117 14.26 4.31 15.90
CA GLY A 117 13.80 4.02 17.25
C GLY A 117 12.76 5.04 17.72
N VAL A 118 11.56 4.58 18.05
CA VAL A 118 10.46 5.39 18.58
C VAL A 118 10.21 5.02 20.03
N LYS A 119 10.23 6.01 20.92
CA LYS A 119 9.92 5.82 22.35
C LYS A 119 8.43 5.97 22.58
N HIS A 120 7.86 5.09 23.39
CA HIS A 120 6.49 5.15 23.88
C HIS A 120 6.50 4.92 25.40
N PRO A 121 6.87 5.94 26.21
CA PRO A 121 7.12 5.76 27.64
C PRO A 121 5.91 5.22 28.41
N ASP A 122 4.70 5.58 27.96
CA ASP A 122 3.41 5.16 28.54
C ASP A 122 2.95 3.77 28.08
N GLY A 123 3.75 3.08 27.26
CA GLY A 123 3.44 1.75 26.75
C GLY A 123 3.36 0.72 27.86
N LYS A 124 2.26 -0.05 27.91
CA LYS A 124 2.03 -1.09 28.91
C LYS A 124 2.99 -2.28 28.78
N PHE A 125 3.27 -2.71 27.55
CA PHE A 125 4.09 -3.89 27.26
C PHE A 125 5.41 -3.54 26.57
N PHE A 126 5.37 -2.65 25.58
CA PHE A 126 6.55 -2.18 24.85
C PHE A 126 6.68 -0.67 25.02
N LYS A 127 7.85 -0.24 25.49
CA LYS A 127 8.18 1.18 25.68
C LYS A 127 9.03 1.76 24.55
N HIS A 128 9.43 0.91 23.61
CA HIS A 128 10.27 1.26 22.48
C HIS A 128 9.88 0.39 21.28
N PHE A 129 9.83 1.01 20.11
CA PHE A 129 9.55 0.37 18.84
C PHE A 129 10.65 0.74 17.84
N VAL A 130 10.93 -0.17 16.91
CA VAL A 130 11.70 0.16 15.71
C VAL A 130 10.71 0.20 14.56
N LEU A 131 10.57 1.37 13.93
CA LEU A 131 9.65 1.60 12.83
C LEU A 131 10.41 2.06 11.59
N GLY A 132 9.83 1.86 10.40
CA GLY A 132 10.37 2.46 9.18
C GLY A 132 10.14 3.97 9.18
N LYS A 133 11.16 4.77 8.86
CA LYS A 133 11.08 6.23 8.82
C LYS A 133 9.90 6.74 7.97
N ALA A 134 9.69 6.14 6.80
CA ALA A 134 8.59 6.45 5.89
C ALA A 134 7.19 6.24 6.51
N VAL A 135 7.06 5.37 7.52
CA VAL A 135 5.79 5.16 8.24
C VAL A 135 5.45 6.38 9.10
N LEU A 136 6.46 7.09 9.63
CA LEU A 136 6.24 8.30 10.43
C LEU A 136 6.14 9.56 9.57
N GLU A 137 6.79 9.58 8.42
CA GLU A 137 6.79 10.73 7.51
C GLU A 137 5.53 10.81 6.62
N ALA A 138 4.79 9.72 6.48
CA ALA A 138 3.56 9.70 5.69
C ALA A 138 2.37 10.28 6.47
N ASP A 139 1.58 11.13 5.82
CA ASP A 139 0.33 11.68 6.37
C ASP A 139 -0.76 10.60 6.47
N LYS A 140 -0.75 9.65 5.54
CA LYS A 140 -1.66 8.50 5.48
C LYS A 140 -0.92 7.22 5.14
N ILE A 141 -1.42 6.11 5.67
CA ILE A 141 -0.96 4.78 5.32
C ILE A 141 -2.17 3.98 4.82
N ILE A 142 -2.12 3.53 3.57
CA ILE A 142 -3.10 2.61 3.01
C ILE A 142 -2.47 1.22 3.00
N ASN A 143 -2.90 0.36 3.93
CA ASN A 143 -2.45 -1.01 4.00
C ASN A 143 -3.16 -1.86 2.93
N LEU A 144 -2.39 -2.58 2.12
CA LEU A 144 -2.87 -3.41 1.01
C LEU A 144 -2.46 -4.87 1.23
N PRO A 145 -3.03 -5.55 2.24
CA PRO A 145 -2.66 -6.93 2.56
C PRO A 145 -3.15 -7.91 1.50
N LYS A 146 -2.59 -9.13 1.52
CA LYS A 146 -3.12 -10.28 0.79
C LYS A 146 -3.57 -11.34 1.79
N PHE A 147 -4.87 -11.58 1.86
CA PHE A 147 -5.43 -12.70 2.63
C PHE A 147 -5.13 -14.02 1.91
N LYS A 148 -4.76 -15.06 2.68
CA LYS A 148 -4.40 -16.39 2.22
C LYS A 148 -5.21 -17.43 2.98
#